data_AF-A0A317U2E7-F1
#
_entry.id   AF-A0A317U2E7-F1
#
_cell.length_a   1.000
_cell.length_b   1.000
_cell.length_c   1.000
_cell.angle_alpha   90.00
_cell.angle_beta   90.00
_cell.angle_gamma   90.00
#
_symmetry.space_group_name_H-M   'P 1'
#
loop_
_entity.id
_entity.type
_entity.pdbx_description
1 polymer ?
#
loop_
_entity_poly.entity_id
_entity_poly.type
_entity_poly.pdbx_seq_one_letter_code
_entity_poly.pdbx_strand_id
1 'polypeptide(L)'
;MKERALNFLDKIEKILPEKSNPSLISKILSELKLDDLDTNDKEFTEFISKACREKIDLNKLTQHLKRALIFNEPLCRLLAFIEEMALIGDEELAAIASTLERQLNLLFLFEAMLVTMANSKLFAKEVYDHLVKISGNPYPGNPLADFILGVPYSATLFERLKMVSIKPVMLTVLFHRSMGEKKETQEALDDFIRENGLSGSNAWIETTEPKELSDKTVPVMGLNILEAAWEDATDHAKEYGGIENAESAIGLIQLMEQQQYLNECNYFTTLLPEGAYRKEDASYELIPDLKIDNSKKLVSQFHIHPQWRDLYTSWNLFFVVANIDTVVMPLKLLLPTVMTAHPSNYKEMRVISLFLIGNLFMHASKNNPFFKNFTLTNAKIIFKEWGRINKEYANQQLHLLCPEVPVSVKPSLQEVFGHHVHLNFLKHLYNFVRDPGHYRFTTPFKNNKSGPQFFSPVKTKDSMESLEEKKIEYNEPSSTCPEGFNVMNHPTH
;
A
#
# COMPACT_ATOMS: atom_id res chain seq x y z
N MET A 1 18.85 2.37 22.31
CA MET A 1 18.13 1.80 21.14
C MET A 1 18.67 2.37 19.82
N LYS A 2 18.39 3.63 19.47
CA LYS A 2 18.81 4.25 18.18
C LYS A 2 20.30 4.08 17.88
N GLU A 3 21.16 4.30 18.88
CA GLU A 3 22.61 4.11 18.75
C GLU A 3 22.99 2.68 18.32
N ARG A 4 22.38 1.65 18.91
CA ARG A 4 22.64 0.25 18.54
C ARG A 4 22.18 -0.05 17.11
N ALA A 5 20.99 0.43 16.73
CA ALA A 5 20.51 0.29 15.37
C ALA A 5 21.43 1.00 14.35
N LEU A 6 21.94 2.19 14.69
CA LEU A 6 22.92 2.90 13.88
C LEU A 6 24.23 2.11 13.75
N ASN A 7 24.75 1.55 14.83
CA ASN A 7 25.97 0.72 14.80
C ASN A 7 25.83 -0.47 13.85
N PHE A 8 24.68 -1.13 13.82
CA PHE A 8 24.43 -2.21 12.87
C PHE A 8 24.36 -1.72 11.42
N LEU A 9 23.64 -0.62 11.18
CA LEU A 9 23.57 -0.02 9.84
C LEU A 9 24.94 0.48 9.35
N ASP A 10 25.80 0.96 10.24
CA ASP A 10 27.18 1.36 9.91
C ASP A 10 28.02 0.16 9.44
N LYS A 11 27.79 -1.04 9.99
CA LYS A 11 28.45 -2.27 9.51
C LYS A 11 28.00 -2.64 8.10
N ILE A 12 26.70 -2.52 7.82
CA ILE A 12 26.15 -2.74 6.48
C ILE A 12 26.70 -1.70 5.50
N GLU A 13 26.70 -0.42 5.87
CA GLU A 13 27.17 0.67 5.01
C GLU A 13 28.62 0.47 4.57
N LYS A 14 29.50 -0.04 5.46
CA LYS A 14 30.91 -0.33 5.13
C LYS A 14 31.11 -1.37 4.03
N ILE A 15 30.14 -2.25 3.80
CA ILE A 15 30.22 -3.29 2.76
C ILE A 15 29.41 -2.93 1.50
N LEU A 16 28.63 -1.85 1.54
CA LEU A 16 27.89 -1.36 0.39
C LEU A 16 28.79 -0.46 -0.48
N PRO A 17 28.64 -0.52 -1.82
CA PRO A 17 29.34 0.41 -2.68
C PRO A 17 28.72 1.81 -2.58
N GLU A 18 29.57 2.83 -2.55
CA GLU A 18 29.15 4.25 -2.55
C GLU A 18 28.55 4.69 -3.89
N LYS A 19 28.82 3.94 -4.97
CA LYS A 19 28.36 4.26 -6.33
C LYS A 19 27.68 3.08 -6.99
N SER A 20 26.78 3.38 -7.93
CA SER A 20 26.11 2.37 -8.75
C SER A 20 27.10 1.63 -9.66
N ASN A 21 26.66 0.47 -10.15
CA ASN A 21 27.41 -0.39 -11.04
C ASN A 21 26.74 -0.42 -12.43
N PRO A 22 27.29 0.28 -13.45
CA PRO A 22 26.67 0.40 -14.77
C PRO A 22 26.43 -0.93 -15.50
N SER A 23 27.36 -1.88 -15.32
CA SER A 23 27.23 -3.22 -15.89
C SER A 23 26.09 -4.01 -15.25
N LEU A 24 25.92 -3.84 -13.93
CA LEU A 24 24.84 -4.47 -13.19
C LEU A 24 23.49 -3.82 -13.53
N ILE A 25 23.44 -2.49 -13.66
CA ILE A 25 22.26 -1.75 -14.11
C ILE A 25 21.79 -2.25 -15.48
N SER A 26 22.70 -2.31 -16.46
CA SER A 26 22.38 -2.79 -17.81
C SER A 26 21.81 -4.21 -17.77
N LYS A 27 22.40 -5.07 -16.93
CA LYS A 27 21.93 -6.44 -16.75
C LYS A 27 20.55 -6.51 -16.07
N ILE A 28 20.31 -5.69 -15.05
CA ILE A 28 18.99 -5.60 -14.38
C ILE A 28 17.93 -5.20 -15.40
N LEU A 29 18.18 -4.15 -16.19
CA LEU A 29 17.22 -3.67 -17.18
C LEU A 29 16.86 -4.77 -18.17
N SER A 30 17.86 -5.45 -18.74
CA SER A 30 17.61 -6.52 -19.72
C SER A 30 16.90 -7.74 -19.13
N GLU A 31 17.32 -8.20 -17.94
CA GLU A 31 16.75 -9.39 -17.30
C GLU A 31 15.32 -9.15 -16.78
N LEU A 32 14.97 -7.90 -16.48
CA LEU A 32 13.62 -7.49 -16.12
C LEU A 32 12.82 -6.97 -17.32
N LYS A 33 13.39 -7.04 -18.54
CA LYS A 33 12.82 -6.56 -19.81
C LYS A 33 12.48 -5.07 -19.85
N LEU A 34 13.10 -4.27 -18.97
CA LEU A 34 12.90 -2.83 -18.88
C LEU A 34 13.71 -2.04 -19.92
N ASP A 35 14.65 -2.69 -20.62
CA ASP A 35 15.36 -2.13 -21.78
C ASP A 35 14.43 -1.93 -23.00
N ASP A 36 13.33 -2.69 -23.06
CA ASP A 36 12.27 -2.57 -24.08
C ASP A 36 11.12 -1.63 -23.65
N LEU A 37 11.28 -0.87 -22.57
CA LEU A 37 10.28 0.12 -22.13
C LEU A 37 10.26 1.30 -23.12
N ASP A 38 9.16 1.41 -23.86
CA ASP A 38 8.90 2.55 -24.74
C ASP A 38 8.32 3.71 -23.91
N THR A 39 9.04 4.84 -23.89
CA THR A 39 8.66 6.01 -23.10
C THR A 39 8.99 7.31 -23.83
N ASN A 40 8.10 8.29 -23.70
CA ASN A 40 8.33 9.64 -24.20
C ASN A 40 9.03 10.56 -23.19
N ASP A 41 9.33 10.05 -21.98
CA ASP A 41 10.05 10.78 -20.95
C ASP A 41 11.54 10.85 -21.30
N LYS A 42 11.92 11.92 -21.99
CA LYS A 42 13.30 12.16 -22.45
C LYS A 42 14.29 12.24 -21.30
N GLU A 43 13.89 12.88 -20.20
CA GLU A 43 14.75 13.06 -19.03
C GLU A 43 15.04 11.72 -18.36
N PHE A 44 14.03 10.86 -18.21
CA PHE A 44 14.22 9.50 -17.72
C PHE A 44 15.08 8.66 -18.67
N THR A 45 14.84 8.75 -19.98
CA THR A 45 15.60 8.01 -21.00
C THR A 45 17.09 8.39 -21.00
N GLU A 46 17.39 9.68 -20.92
CA GLU A 46 18.75 10.22 -20.83
C GLU A 46 19.43 9.79 -19.53
N PHE A 47 18.70 9.84 -18.41
CA PHE A 47 19.17 9.37 -17.11
C PHE A 47 19.54 7.87 -17.13
N ILE A 48 18.65 7.00 -17.63
CA ILE A 48 18.93 5.56 -17.72
C ILE A 48 20.12 5.28 -18.64
N SER A 49 20.20 5.97 -19.78
CA SER A 49 21.34 5.87 -20.70
C SER A 49 22.66 6.26 -20.02
N LYS A 50 22.65 7.29 -19.17
CA LYS A 50 23.80 7.69 -18.36
C LYS A 50 24.14 6.63 -17.31
N ALA A 51 23.15 6.14 -16.57
CA ALA A 51 23.33 5.14 -15.51
C ALA A 51 23.90 3.80 -16.04
N CYS A 52 23.64 3.46 -17.31
CA CYS A 52 24.25 2.30 -17.97
C CYS A 52 25.71 2.51 -18.40
N ARG A 53 26.20 3.75 -18.43
CA ARG A 53 27.58 4.11 -18.85
C ARG A 53 28.47 4.58 -17.71
N GLU A 54 27.86 5.24 -16.72
CA GLU A 54 28.58 5.98 -15.67
C GLU A 54 28.12 5.57 -14.28
N LYS A 55 29.07 5.55 -13.33
CA LYS A 55 28.79 5.28 -11.93
C LYS A 55 28.08 6.49 -11.30
N ILE A 56 26.89 6.29 -10.75
CA ILE A 56 26.10 7.32 -10.07
C ILE A 56 26.37 7.27 -8.57
N ASP A 57 26.51 8.44 -7.93
CA ASP A 57 26.68 8.53 -6.47
C ASP A 57 25.39 8.10 -5.74
N LEU A 58 25.53 7.16 -4.79
CA LEU A 58 24.41 6.58 -4.04
C LEU A 58 24.35 7.09 -2.59
N ASN A 59 25.30 7.93 -2.16
CA ASN A 59 25.41 8.36 -0.76
C ASN A 59 24.13 9.03 -0.24
N LYS A 60 23.50 9.91 -1.01
CA LYS A 60 22.26 10.57 -0.57
C LYS A 60 21.10 9.57 -0.41
N LEU A 61 20.98 8.64 -1.35
CA LEU A 61 19.97 7.58 -1.32
C LEU A 61 20.14 6.67 -0.10
N THR A 62 21.36 6.17 0.14
CA THR A 62 21.67 5.28 1.27
C THR A 62 21.52 5.98 2.61
N GLN A 63 21.97 7.23 2.74
CA GLN A 63 21.83 8.03 3.96
C GLN A 63 20.37 8.33 4.27
N HIS A 64 19.55 8.61 3.25
CA HIS A 64 18.10 8.80 3.44
C HIS A 64 17.44 7.53 3.95
N LEU A 65 17.71 6.38 3.32
CA LEU A 65 17.19 5.08 3.73
C LEU A 65 17.62 4.72 5.16
N LYS A 66 18.89 4.93 5.49
CA LYS A 66 19.43 4.72 6.84
C LYS A 66 18.67 5.54 7.88
N ARG A 67 18.43 6.82 7.62
CA ARG A 67 17.61 7.68 8.50
C ARG A 67 16.19 7.14 8.62
N ALA A 68 15.55 6.80 7.51
CA ALA A 68 14.19 6.26 7.49
C ALA A 68 14.05 5.00 8.37
N LEU A 69 15.01 4.07 8.30
CA LEU A 69 15.05 2.85 9.12
C LEU A 69 15.16 3.16 10.62
N ILE A 70 15.89 4.21 11.00
CA ILE A 70 16.04 4.64 12.40
C ILE A 70 14.81 5.39 12.92
N PHE A 71 14.10 6.10 12.05
CA PHE A 71 12.89 6.84 12.43
C PHE A 71 11.64 5.95 12.47
N ASN A 72 11.61 4.84 11.72
CA ASN A 72 10.58 3.82 11.87
C ASN A 72 10.83 3.00 13.16
N GLU A 73 10.03 3.24 14.19
CA GLU A 73 10.30 2.69 15.54
C GLU A 73 10.34 1.15 15.59
N PRO A 74 9.39 0.39 15.01
CA PRO A 74 9.48 -1.07 14.96
C PRO A 74 10.77 -1.58 14.31
N LEU A 75 11.16 -1.01 13.16
CA LEU A 75 12.40 -1.40 12.49
C LEU A 75 13.63 -1.00 13.31
N CYS A 76 13.63 0.19 13.91
CA CYS A 76 14.73 0.62 14.78
C CYS A 76 14.89 -0.31 16.01
N ARG A 77 13.79 -0.79 16.60
CA ARG A 77 13.82 -1.78 17.69
C ARG A 77 14.43 -3.10 17.21
N LEU A 78 14.04 -3.58 16.04
CA LEU A 78 14.57 -4.81 15.45
C LEU A 78 16.08 -4.71 15.17
N LEU A 79 16.53 -3.64 14.51
CA LEU A 79 17.94 -3.44 14.18
C LEU A 79 18.79 -3.30 15.46
N ALA A 80 18.26 -2.64 16.50
CA ALA A 80 18.93 -2.55 17.79
C ALA A 80 19.07 -3.92 18.48
N PHE A 81 18.06 -4.78 18.37
CA PHE A 81 18.09 -6.14 18.90
C PHE A 81 19.10 -7.03 18.16
N ILE A 82 19.13 -6.95 16.82
CA ILE A 82 20.11 -7.68 15.99
C ILE A 82 21.54 -7.33 16.42
N GLU A 83 21.81 -6.04 16.63
CA GLU A 83 23.13 -5.59 17.12
C GLU A 83 23.42 -6.09 18.53
N GLU A 84 22.47 -5.93 19.45
CA GLU A 84 22.66 -6.25 20.86
C GLU A 84 22.94 -7.74 21.08
N MET A 85 22.24 -8.59 20.33
CA MET A 85 22.38 -10.04 20.40
C MET A 85 23.44 -10.59 19.43
N ALA A 86 24.12 -9.71 18.68
CA ALA A 86 25.12 -10.07 17.66
C ALA A 86 24.62 -11.18 16.70
N LEU A 87 23.37 -11.05 16.21
CA LEU A 87 22.72 -12.12 15.46
C LEU A 87 23.23 -12.29 14.03
N ILE A 88 23.94 -11.29 13.50
CA ILE A 88 24.54 -11.31 12.17
C ILE A 88 26.00 -10.90 12.34
N GLY A 89 26.92 -11.82 12.07
CA GLY A 89 28.37 -11.59 12.18
C GLY A 89 28.98 -11.02 10.90
N ASP A 90 30.20 -10.51 11.00
CA ASP A 90 30.92 -9.90 9.87
C ASP A 90 31.17 -10.91 8.72
N GLU A 91 31.40 -12.19 9.03
CA GLU A 91 31.56 -13.25 8.02
C GLU A 91 30.27 -13.47 7.21
N GLU A 92 29.11 -13.43 7.88
CA GLU A 92 27.81 -13.58 7.23
C GLU A 92 27.47 -12.34 6.40
N LEU A 93 27.79 -11.14 6.90
CA LEU A 93 27.69 -9.88 6.14
C LEU A 93 28.57 -9.93 4.87
N ALA A 94 29.80 -10.40 4.98
CA ALA A 94 30.69 -10.57 3.83
C ALA A 94 30.14 -11.58 2.82
N ALA A 95 29.54 -12.68 3.30
CA ALA A 95 28.93 -13.70 2.44
C ALA A 95 27.73 -13.16 1.63
N ILE A 96 26.96 -12.23 2.19
CA ILE A 96 25.79 -11.62 1.51
C ILE A 96 26.10 -10.30 0.79
N ALA A 97 27.33 -9.77 0.88
CA ALA A 97 27.70 -8.45 0.34
C ALA A 97 27.33 -8.27 -1.14
N SER A 98 27.58 -9.28 -1.98
CA SER A 98 27.22 -9.24 -3.41
C SER A 98 25.70 -9.19 -3.65
N THR A 99 24.91 -9.77 -2.73
CA THR A 99 23.44 -9.68 -2.78
C THR A 99 22.98 -8.29 -2.33
N LEU A 100 23.62 -7.70 -1.32
CA LEU A 100 23.34 -6.34 -0.87
C LEU A 100 23.70 -5.28 -1.93
N GLU A 101 24.84 -5.41 -2.62
CA GLU A 101 25.18 -4.55 -3.77
C GLU A 101 24.10 -4.62 -4.85
N ARG A 102 23.61 -5.83 -5.13
CA ARG A 102 22.57 -6.06 -6.12
C ARG A 102 21.22 -5.45 -5.71
N GLN A 103 20.83 -5.61 -4.45
CA GLN A 103 19.64 -4.97 -3.91
C GLN A 103 19.76 -3.45 -3.94
N LEU A 104 20.94 -2.89 -3.68
CA LEU A 104 21.17 -1.45 -3.73
C LEU A 104 21.01 -0.89 -5.17
N ASN A 105 21.53 -1.59 -6.18
CA ASN A 105 21.35 -1.19 -7.58
C ASN A 105 19.90 -1.36 -8.06
N LEU A 106 19.19 -2.39 -7.61
CA LEU A 106 17.74 -2.54 -7.83
C LEU A 106 16.95 -1.40 -7.16
N LEU A 107 17.26 -1.10 -5.89
CA LEU A 107 16.62 -0.02 -5.13
C LEU A 107 16.83 1.33 -5.82
N PHE A 108 18.05 1.61 -6.31
CA PHE A 108 18.36 2.80 -7.09
C PHE A 108 17.49 2.90 -8.36
N LEU A 109 17.39 1.84 -9.16
CA LEU A 109 16.60 1.84 -10.39
C LEU A 109 15.10 1.95 -10.11
N PHE A 110 14.60 1.19 -9.14
CA PHE A 110 13.19 1.21 -8.77
C PHE A 110 12.80 2.54 -8.11
N GLU A 111 13.68 3.19 -7.36
CA GLU A 111 13.41 4.55 -6.84
C GLU A 111 13.32 5.54 -8.00
N ALA A 112 14.26 5.49 -8.96
CA ALA A 112 14.22 6.34 -10.14
C ALA A 112 12.94 6.15 -10.97
N MET A 113 12.53 4.90 -11.20
CA MET A 113 11.27 4.59 -11.87
C MET A 113 10.07 5.06 -11.05
N LEU A 114 10.00 4.72 -9.76
CA LEU A 114 8.85 5.03 -8.93
C LEU A 114 8.65 6.54 -8.77
N VAL A 115 9.71 7.30 -8.51
CA VAL A 115 9.61 8.76 -8.37
C VAL A 115 9.20 9.41 -9.69
N THR A 116 9.65 8.88 -10.84
CA THR A 116 9.23 9.34 -12.17
C THR A 116 7.75 8.98 -12.41
N MET A 117 7.34 7.74 -12.09
CA MET A 117 5.95 7.30 -12.19
C MET A 117 5.06 8.17 -11.31
N ALA A 118 5.47 8.47 -10.07
CA ALA A 118 4.71 9.28 -9.12
C ALA A 118 4.50 10.72 -9.61
N ASN A 119 5.43 11.25 -10.40
CA ASN A 119 5.47 12.67 -10.74
C ASN A 119 5.07 12.98 -12.18
N SER A 120 5.31 12.10 -13.13
CA SER A 120 4.93 12.28 -14.55
C SER A 120 3.46 11.91 -14.78
N LYS A 121 2.79 12.65 -15.69
CA LYS A 121 1.42 12.36 -16.13
C LYS A 121 1.31 11.11 -17.01
N LEU A 122 2.37 10.79 -17.74
CA LEU A 122 2.35 9.74 -18.77
C LEU A 122 3.18 8.53 -18.38
N PHE A 123 4.32 8.72 -17.70
CA PHE A 123 5.28 7.64 -17.45
C PHE A 123 4.67 6.46 -16.68
N ALA A 124 3.78 6.71 -15.73
CA ALA A 124 3.08 5.64 -15.02
C ALA A 124 2.22 4.76 -15.95
N LYS A 125 1.59 5.36 -16.98
CA LYS A 125 0.81 4.64 -17.98
C LYS A 125 1.70 3.86 -18.92
N GLU A 126 2.82 4.45 -19.35
CA GLU A 126 3.81 3.77 -20.20
C GLU A 126 4.39 2.53 -19.51
N VAL A 127 4.75 2.65 -18.22
CA VAL A 127 5.18 1.51 -17.41
C VAL A 127 4.06 0.49 -17.22
N TYR A 128 2.82 0.93 -16.99
CA TYR A 128 1.68 0.01 -16.91
C TYR A 128 1.49 -0.80 -18.20
N ASP A 129 1.50 -0.14 -19.36
CA ASP A 129 1.32 -0.77 -20.66
C ASP A 129 2.44 -1.76 -20.96
N HIS A 130 3.66 -1.40 -20.59
CA HIS A 130 4.82 -2.26 -20.70
C HIS A 130 4.70 -3.53 -19.83
N LEU A 131 4.30 -3.39 -18.56
CA LEU A 131 4.10 -4.54 -17.65
C LEU A 131 2.94 -5.43 -18.11
N VAL A 132 1.85 -4.84 -18.60
CA VAL A 132 0.74 -5.57 -19.22
C VAL A 132 1.24 -6.35 -20.45
N LYS A 133 2.05 -5.74 -21.31
CA LYS A 133 2.65 -6.43 -22.47
C LYS A 133 3.55 -7.59 -22.04
N ILE A 134 4.36 -7.42 -21.00
CA ILE A 134 5.22 -8.48 -20.45
C ILE A 134 4.39 -9.66 -19.93
N SER A 135 3.21 -9.40 -19.35
CA SER A 135 2.35 -10.46 -18.83
C SER A 135 1.86 -11.44 -19.89
N GLY A 136 1.82 -11.00 -21.16
CA GLY A 136 1.32 -11.80 -22.28
C GLY A 136 -0.20 -12.06 -22.21
N ASN A 137 -0.94 -11.41 -21.32
CA ASN A 137 -2.39 -11.56 -21.22
C ASN A 137 -3.08 -10.92 -22.44
N PRO A 138 -3.83 -11.68 -23.26
CA PRO A 138 -4.56 -11.13 -24.41
C PRO A 138 -5.78 -10.27 -24.02
N TYR A 139 -6.24 -10.35 -22.76
CA TYR A 139 -7.38 -9.59 -22.24
C TYR A 139 -7.03 -8.88 -20.92
N PRO A 140 -6.06 -7.94 -20.94
CA PRO A 140 -5.54 -7.33 -19.73
C PRO A 140 -6.54 -6.38 -19.04
N GLY A 141 -7.65 -6.02 -19.69
CA GLY A 141 -8.70 -5.26 -19.03
C GLY A 141 -9.67 -6.12 -18.21
N ASN A 142 -9.57 -7.46 -18.23
CA ASN A 142 -10.49 -8.36 -17.57
C ASN A 142 -9.88 -9.04 -16.32
N PRO A 143 -10.47 -8.88 -15.12
CA PRO A 143 -9.90 -9.41 -13.88
C PRO A 143 -9.85 -10.94 -13.82
N LEU A 144 -10.77 -11.65 -14.48
CA LEU A 144 -10.73 -13.11 -14.57
C LEU A 144 -9.61 -13.58 -15.49
N ALA A 145 -9.41 -12.89 -16.62
CA ALA A 145 -8.27 -13.15 -17.49
C ALA A 145 -6.95 -12.84 -16.77
N ASP A 146 -6.87 -11.77 -15.99
CA ASP A 146 -5.69 -11.48 -15.17
C ASP A 146 -5.41 -12.58 -14.15
N PHE A 147 -6.45 -13.11 -13.49
CA PHE A 147 -6.31 -14.21 -12.53
C PHE A 147 -5.76 -15.49 -13.16
N ILE A 148 -6.28 -15.84 -14.35
CA ILE A 148 -5.98 -17.12 -15.02
C ILE A 148 -4.70 -17.02 -15.86
N LEU A 149 -4.55 -15.94 -16.63
CA LEU A 149 -3.54 -15.77 -17.68
C LEU A 149 -2.53 -14.65 -17.40
N GLY A 150 -2.86 -13.70 -16.53
CA GLY A 150 -2.01 -12.52 -16.25
C GLY A 150 -0.82 -12.80 -15.33
N VAL A 151 -0.71 -14.00 -14.77
CA VAL A 151 0.38 -14.41 -13.88
C VAL A 151 0.82 -15.83 -14.20
N PRO A 152 2.12 -16.17 -14.04
CA PRO A 152 2.62 -17.50 -14.42
C PRO A 152 1.88 -18.63 -13.71
N TYR A 153 1.79 -19.80 -14.36
CA TYR A 153 1.13 -20.98 -13.78
C TYR A 153 1.67 -21.39 -12.40
N SER A 154 2.94 -21.12 -12.14
CA SER A 154 3.60 -21.45 -10.89
C SER A 154 3.34 -20.48 -9.73
N ALA A 155 2.52 -19.44 -9.94
CA ALA A 155 2.14 -18.48 -8.92
C ALA A 155 1.20 -19.11 -7.87
N THR A 156 1.41 -18.80 -6.59
CA THR A 156 0.53 -19.23 -5.50
C THR A 156 -0.85 -18.55 -5.59
N LEU A 157 -1.85 -19.09 -4.89
CA LEU A 157 -3.17 -18.46 -4.85
C LEU A 157 -3.09 -17.03 -4.30
N PHE A 158 -2.29 -16.82 -3.25
CA PHE A 158 -2.07 -15.49 -2.68
C PHE A 158 -1.49 -14.52 -3.71
N GLU A 159 -0.43 -14.91 -4.42
CA GLU A 159 0.20 -14.08 -5.46
C GLU A 159 -0.80 -13.71 -6.56
N ARG A 160 -1.62 -14.66 -7.03
CA ARG A 160 -2.68 -14.40 -8.01
C ARG A 160 -3.69 -13.38 -7.51
N LEU A 161 -4.20 -13.57 -6.29
CA LEU A 161 -5.17 -12.66 -5.68
C LEU A 161 -4.61 -11.25 -5.52
N LYS A 162 -3.35 -11.12 -5.09
CA LYS A 162 -2.69 -9.82 -4.95
C LYS A 162 -2.50 -9.09 -6.27
N MET A 163 -2.12 -9.78 -7.34
CA MET A 163 -1.97 -9.16 -8.65
C MET A 163 -3.31 -8.69 -9.23
N VAL A 164 -4.39 -9.44 -9.01
CA VAL A 164 -5.73 -9.04 -9.44
C VAL A 164 -6.29 -7.90 -8.59
N SER A 165 -6.02 -7.87 -7.28
CA SER A 165 -6.57 -6.85 -6.38
C SER A 165 -5.88 -5.49 -6.50
N ILE A 166 -4.59 -5.46 -6.87
CA ILE A 166 -3.83 -4.19 -6.97
C ILE A 166 -4.15 -3.41 -8.26
N LYS A 167 -4.53 -4.12 -9.33
CA LYS A 167 -4.69 -3.54 -10.67
C LYS A 167 -5.84 -2.54 -10.79
N PRO A 168 -7.05 -2.76 -10.21
CA PRO A 168 -8.09 -1.73 -10.16
C PRO A 168 -7.59 -0.42 -9.54
N VAL A 169 -6.86 -0.50 -8.43
CA VAL A 169 -6.35 0.69 -7.74
C VAL A 169 -5.31 1.41 -8.60
N MET A 170 -4.44 0.68 -9.31
CA MET A 170 -3.51 1.27 -10.27
C MET A 170 -4.23 1.95 -11.43
N LEU A 171 -5.29 1.35 -11.97
CA LEU A 171 -6.11 1.94 -13.04
C LEU A 171 -6.80 3.23 -12.59
N THR A 172 -7.32 3.27 -11.36
CA THR A 172 -7.84 4.49 -10.73
C THR A 172 -6.77 5.59 -10.68
N VAL A 173 -5.55 5.26 -10.23
CA VAL A 173 -4.42 6.21 -10.21
C VAL A 173 -4.09 6.74 -11.62
N LEU A 174 -4.07 5.86 -12.63
CA LEU A 174 -3.80 6.25 -14.00
C LEU A 174 -4.88 7.17 -14.58
N PHE A 175 -6.16 6.87 -14.34
CA PHE A 175 -7.27 7.71 -14.77
C PHE A 175 -7.14 9.12 -14.18
N HIS A 176 -7.08 9.24 -12.85
CA HIS A 176 -6.99 10.54 -12.16
C HIS A 176 -5.79 11.38 -12.63
N ARG A 177 -4.64 10.74 -12.90
CA ARG A 177 -3.45 11.45 -13.38
C ARG A 177 -3.55 11.87 -14.84
N SER A 178 -4.18 11.05 -15.68
CA SER A 178 -4.39 11.38 -17.11
C SER A 178 -5.26 12.63 -17.29
N MET A 179 -6.17 12.89 -16.36
CA MET A 179 -7.01 14.09 -16.36
C MET A 179 -6.22 15.37 -16.02
N GLY A 180 -5.10 15.26 -15.31
CA GLY A 180 -4.29 16.41 -14.92
C GLY A 180 -5.11 17.38 -14.07
N GLU A 181 -5.30 18.62 -14.54
CA GLU A 181 -6.17 19.62 -13.88
C GLU A 181 -7.58 19.71 -14.52
N LYS A 182 -7.87 18.89 -15.53
CA LYS A 182 -9.19 18.88 -16.17
C LYS A 182 -10.21 18.28 -15.21
N LYS A 183 -11.44 18.77 -15.26
CA LYS A 183 -12.56 18.16 -14.53
C LYS A 183 -12.78 16.74 -15.05
N GLU A 184 -12.91 15.79 -14.13
CA GLU A 184 -13.27 14.42 -14.46
C GLU A 184 -14.74 14.37 -14.89
N THR A 185 -14.99 13.75 -16.04
CA THR A 185 -16.34 13.56 -16.58
C THR A 185 -16.59 12.08 -16.81
N GLN A 186 -17.87 11.68 -16.79
CA GLN A 186 -18.25 10.31 -17.12
C GLN A 186 -17.82 9.93 -18.54
N GLU A 187 -17.88 10.86 -19.50
CA GLU A 187 -17.41 10.64 -20.87
C GLU A 187 -15.92 10.31 -20.93
N ALA A 188 -15.07 11.07 -20.21
CA ALA A 188 -13.64 10.80 -20.16
C ALA A 188 -13.33 9.44 -19.48
N LEU A 189 -14.12 9.08 -18.46
CA LEU A 189 -14.01 7.77 -17.82
C LEU A 189 -14.42 6.63 -18.77
N ASP A 190 -15.53 6.79 -19.48
CA ASP A 190 -16.02 5.79 -20.45
C ASP A 190 -15.03 5.61 -21.61
N ASP A 191 -14.39 6.69 -22.05
CA ASP A 191 -13.31 6.67 -23.03
C ASP A 191 -12.10 5.90 -22.48
N PHE A 192 -11.66 6.19 -21.26
CA PHE A 192 -10.56 5.48 -20.61
C PHE A 192 -10.86 3.97 -20.45
N ILE A 193 -12.08 3.61 -20.05
CA ILE A 193 -12.53 2.22 -19.93
C ILE A 193 -12.48 1.52 -21.30
N ARG A 194 -12.98 2.18 -22.35
CA ARG A 194 -13.03 1.63 -23.71
C ARG A 194 -11.64 1.46 -24.31
N GLU A 195 -10.79 2.47 -24.18
CA GLU A 195 -9.41 2.46 -24.69
C GLU A 195 -8.55 1.37 -24.05
N ASN A 196 -8.76 1.11 -22.76
CA ASN A 196 -8.01 0.08 -22.03
C ASN A 196 -8.74 -1.29 -21.97
N GLY A 197 -9.92 -1.40 -22.60
CA GLY A 197 -10.72 -2.63 -22.63
C GLY A 197 -11.15 -3.13 -21.25
N LEU A 198 -11.39 -2.22 -20.30
CA LEU A 198 -11.61 -2.55 -18.89
C LEU A 198 -12.99 -3.18 -18.66
N SER A 199 -13.07 -4.16 -17.76
CA SER A 199 -14.32 -4.82 -17.37
C SER A 199 -14.29 -5.29 -15.92
N GLY A 200 -15.46 -5.57 -15.34
CA GLY A 200 -15.57 -6.04 -13.95
C GLY A 200 -14.93 -5.04 -12.97
N SER A 201 -14.19 -5.55 -11.98
CA SER A 201 -13.48 -4.72 -10.99
C SER A 201 -12.43 -3.79 -11.60
N ASN A 202 -11.86 -4.10 -12.76
CA ASN A 202 -10.91 -3.22 -13.43
C ASN A 202 -11.58 -1.96 -14.01
N ALA A 203 -12.91 -1.99 -14.20
CA ALA A 203 -13.70 -0.83 -14.64
C ALA A 203 -14.35 -0.07 -13.47
N TRP A 204 -14.15 -0.50 -12.22
CA TRP A 204 -14.69 0.15 -11.02
C TRP A 204 -13.85 1.36 -10.61
N ILE A 205 -13.86 2.38 -11.47
CA ILE A 205 -13.22 3.67 -11.24
C ILE A 205 -14.34 4.68 -11.00
N GLU A 206 -14.21 5.50 -9.97
CA GLU A 206 -15.15 6.58 -9.67
C GLU A 206 -14.50 7.90 -10.07
N THR A 207 -15.25 8.78 -10.76
CA THR A 207 -14.85 10.17 -10.89
C THR A 207 -14.92 10.85 -9.53
N THR A 208 -13.98 11.73 -9.23
CA THR A 208 -13.92 12.41 -7.94
C THR A 208 -13.95 13.92 -8.11
N GLU A 209 -14.67 14.63 -7.23
CA GLU A 209 -14.45 16.05 -7.06
C GLU A 209 -13.30 16.27 -6.06
N PRO A 210 -12.35 17.18 -6.34
CA PRO A 210 -11.23 17.43 -5.43
C PRO A 210 -11.73 17.86 -4.05
N LYS A 211 -11.12 17.31 -2.98
CA LYS A 211 -11.42 17.54 -1.56
C LYS A 211 -12.76 16.97 -1.08
N GLU A 212 -13.40 16.12 -1.86
CA GLU A 212 -14.52 15.32 -1.36
C GLU A 212 -13.99 14.20 -0.44
N LEU A 213 -14.60 14.08 0.75
CA LEU A 213 -14.18 13.10 1.76
C LEU A 213 -14.94 11.77 1.57
N SER A 214 -14.22 10.65 1.66
CA SER A 214 -14.76 9.30 1.57
C SER A 214 -14.17 8.37 2.63
N ASP A 215 -14.97 7.47 3.20
CA ASP A 215 -14.55 6.44 4.15
C ASP A 215 -14.37 5.05 3.52
N LYS A 216 -14.68 4.90 2.22
CA LYS A 216 -14.65 3.62 1.47
C LYS A 216 -13.27 2.94 1.44
N THR A 217 -12.19 3.66 1.74
CA THR A 217 -10.82 3.10 1.70
C THR A 217 -10.56 2.13 2.86
N VAL A 218 -11.15 2.35 4.04
CA VAL A 218 -10.86 1.56 5.25
C VAL A 218 -11.18 0.07 5.06
N PRO A 219 -12.39 -0.33 4.60
CA PRO A 219 -12.70 -1.74 4.41
C PRO A 219 -11.82 -2.44 3.36
N VAL A 220 -11.52 -1.75 2.24
CA VAL A 220 -10.68 -2.30 1.16
C VAL A 220 -9.25 -2.54 1.64
N MET A 221 -8.69 -1.60 2.41
CA MET A 221 -7.37 -1.76 3.01
C MET A 221 -7.39 -2.83 4.11
N GLY A 222 -8.48 -2.90 4.88
CA GLY A 222 -8.71 -3.92 5.89
C GLY A 222 -8.67 -5.34 5.31
N LEU A 223 -9.38 -5.59 4.20
CA LEU A 223 -9.33 -6.89 3.52
C LEU A 223 -7.91 -7.25 3.09
N ASN A 224 -7.20 -6.30 2.48
CA ASN A 224 -5.83 -6.52 2.01
C ASN A 224 -4.86 -6.90 3.14
N ILE A 225 -5.06 -6.32 4.34
CA ILE A 225 -4.28 -6.64 5.55
C ILE A 225 -4.69 -8.01 6.09
N LEU A 226 -6.00 -8.28 6.15
CA LEU A 226 -6.53 -9.56 6.63
C LEU A 226 -6.04 -10.75 5.80
N GLU A 227 -5.98 -10.61 4.48
CA GLU A 227 -5.45 -11.63 3.57
C GLU A 227 -4.00 -12.02 3.92
N ALA A 228 -3.14 -11.03 4.17
CA ALA A 228 -1.75 -11.30 4.56
C ALA A 228 -1.64 -11.84 6.00
N ALA A 229 -2.51 -11.39 6.90
CA ALA A 229 -2.59 -11.92 8.27
C ALA A 229 -3.02 -13.39 8.29
N TRP A 230 -3.92 -13.78 7.39
CA TRP A 230 -4.35 -15.16 7.22
C TRP A 230 -3.17 -16.04 6.75
N GLU A 231 -2.39 -15.58 5.78
CA GLU A 231 -1.20 -16.28 5.28
C GLU A 231 -0.15 -16.44 6.39
N ASP A 232 0.20 -15.35 7.09
CA ASP A 232 1.13 -15.36 8.23
C ASP A 232 0.72 -16.35 9.35
N ALA A 233 -0.59 -16.50 9.56
CA ALA A 233 -1.15 -17.35 10.62
C ALA A 233 -1.29 -18.83 10.23
N THR A 234 -1.26 -19.16 8.94
CA THR A 234 -1.60 -20.51 8.45
C THR A 234 -0.48 -21.19 7.67
N ASP A 235 0.47 -20.44 7.12
CA ASP A 235 1.60 -20.99 6.37
C ASP A 235 2.88 -21.11 7.23
N HIS A 236 4.03 -21.36 6.60
CA HIS A 236 5.32 -21.63 7.26
C HIS A 236 5.81 -20.48 8.16
N ALA A 237 5.41 -19.23 7.91
CA ALA A 237 5.78 -18.10 8.76
C ALA A 237 5.24 -18.23 10.19
N LYS A 238 4.15 -18.99 10.39
CA LYS A 238 3.53 -19.24 11.70
C LYS A 238 4.53 -19.72 12.76
N GLU A 239 5.49 -20.56 12.38
CA GLU A 239 6.48 -21.14 13.30
C GLU A 239 7.57 -20.16 13.75
N TYR A 240 7.69 -19.01 13.07
CA TYR A 240 8.81 -18.09 13.19
C TYR A 240 8.37 -16.65 13.50
N GLY A 241 7.21 -16.44 14.12
CA GLY A 241 6.71 -15.12 14.52
C GLY A 241 5.54 -14.59 13.67
N GLY A 242 5.06 -15.38 12.71
CA GLY A 242 3.92 -15.02 11.86
C GLY A 242 2.62 -14.84 12.65
N ILE A 243 2.42 -15.57 13.75
CA ILE A 243 1.22 -15.39 14.60
C ILE A 243 1.21 -13.98 15.22
N GLU A 244 2.31 -13.57 15.84
CA GLU A 244 2.44 -12.25 16.44
C GLU A 244 2.38 -11.14 15.38
N ASN A 245 2.97 -11.38 14.20
CA ASN A 245 2.84 -10.44 13.08
C ASN A 245 1.38 -10.33 12.58
N ALA A 246 0.64 -11.44 12.50
CA ALA A 246 -0.78 -11.45 12.14
C ALA A 246 -1.65 -10.72 13.18
N GLU A 247 -1.34 -10.84 14.48
CA GLU A 247 -2.02 -10.05 15.52
C GLU A 247 -1.75 -8.54 15.36
N SER A 248 -0.53 -8.14 14.99
CA SER A 248 -0.25 -6.73 14.67
C SER A 248 -1.04 -6.24 13.45
N ALA A 249 -1.33 -7.12 12.48
CA ALA A 249 -2.19 -6.84 11.35
C ALA A 249 -3.63 -6.54 11.80
N ILE A 250 -4.16 -7.33 12.75
CA ILE A 250 -5.45 -7.05 13.37
C ILE A 250 -5.44 -5.67 14.06
N GLY A 251 -4.35 -5.31 14.73
CA GLY A 251 -4.18 -3.98 15.33
C GLY A 251 -4.17 -2.85 14.31
N LEU A 252 -3.54 -3.03 13.15
CA LEU A 252 -3.60 -2.08 12.03
C LEU A 252 -5.04 -1.87 11.55
N ILE A 253 -5.82 -2.95 11.38
CA ILE A 253 -7.21 -2.85 10.93
C ILE A 253 -8.06 -2.16 11.99
N GLN A 254 -7.90 -2.55 13.27
CA GLN A 254 -8.64 -1.96 14.38
C GLN A 254 -8.36 -0.46 14.49
N LEU A 255 -7.10 -0.03 14.36
CA LEU A 255 -6.74 1.39 14.32
C LEU A 255 -7.51 2.15 13.22
N MET A 256 -7.57 1.60 12.00
CA MET A 256 -8.32 2.25 10.91
C MET A 256 -9.83 2.31 11.20
N GLU A 257 -10.41 1.23 11.73
CA GLU A 257 -11.84 1.16 12.04
C GLU A 257 -12.25 2.11 13.17
N GLN A 258 -11.40 2.30 14.18
CA GLN A 258 -11.66 3.20 15.31
C GLN A 258 -11.42 4.67 14.93
N GLN A 259 -10.37 4.97 14.17
CA GLN A 259 -10.06 6.33 13.72
C GLN A 259 -10.95 6.81 12.58
N GLN A 260 -11.62 5.88 11.88
CA GLN A 260 -12.45 6.18 10.71
C GLN A 260 -11.72 7.03 9.68
N TYR A 261 -10.50 6.61 9.31
CA TYR A 261 -9.66 7.38 8.39
C TYR A 261 -10.38 7.69 7.08
N LEU A 262 -10.17 8.93 6.63
CA LEU A 262 -10.80 9.44 5.43
C LEU A 262 -9.82 9.45 4.26
N ASN A 263 -10.40 9.37 3.07
CA ASN A 263 -9.74 9.57 1.80
C ASN A 263 -10.26 10.85 1.16
N GLU A 264 -9.39 11.58 0.47
CA GLU A 264 -9.77 12.66 -0.44
C GLU A 264 -8.86 12.63 -1.67
N CYS A 265 -9.31 13.24 -2.76
CA CYS A 265 -8.45 13.49 -3.92
C CYS A 265 -8.05 14.96 -3.98
N ASN A 266 -6.76 15.26 -4.15
CA ASN A 266 -6.27 16.64 -4.18
C ASN A 266 -5.12 16.81 -5.18
N TYR A 267 -4.89 18.04 -5.63
CA TYR A 267 -3.88 18.34 -6.65
C TYR A 267 -2.49 18.52 -6.04
N PHE A 268 -1.52 17.79 -6.59
CA PHE A 268 -0.11 17.90 -6.21
C PHE A 268 0.74 18.18 -7.43
N THR A 269 1.75 19.04 -7.27
CA THR A 269 2.81 19.23 -8.26
C THR A 269 3.87 18.15 -8.13
N THR A 270 4.21 17.77 -6.89
CA THR A 270 5.27 16.80 -6.61
C THR A 270 4.89 15.84 -5.48
N LEU A 271 5.23 14.57 -5.66
CA LEU A 271 5.15 13.49 -4.67
C LEU A 271 6.57 12.99 -4.44
N LEU A 272 7.22 13.51 -3.40
CA LEU A 272 8.60 13.18 -3.03
C LEU A 272 8.62 12.61 -1.60
N PRO A 273 9.66 11.84 -1.25
CA PRO A 273 9.88 11.41 0.13
C PRO A 273 9.96 12.59 1.10
N GLU A 274 9.49 12.41 2.34
CA GLU A 274 9.61 13.41 3.40
C GLU A 274 11.08 13.79 3.62
N GLY A 275 11.38 15.08 3.56
CA GLY A 275 12.72 15.63 3.70
C GLY A 275 13.54 15.69 2.41
N ALA A 276 13.08 15.06 1.32
CA ALA A 276 13.67 15.22 0.00
C ALA A 276 12.97 16.36 -0.78
N TYR A 277 13.69 17.01 -1.69
CA TYR A 277 13.14 18.07 -2.52
C TYR A 277 13.60 17.98 -3.98
N ARG A 278 12.83 18.66 -4.84
CA ARG A 278 13.19 18.95 -6.23
C ARG A 278 13.96 20.26 -6.24
N LYS A 279 15.16 20.26 -6.81
CA LYS A 279 15.96 21.48 -6.97
C LYS A 279 15.41 22.39 -8.06
N GLU A 280 15.94 23.61 -8.15
CA GLU A 280 15.53 24.61 -9.15
C GLU A 280 15.73 24.11 -10.60
N ASP A 281 16.81 23.36 -10.84
CA ASP A 281 17.14 22.72 -12.13
C ASP A 281 16.31 21.44 -12.42
N ALA A 282 15.25 21.21 -11.64
CA ALA A 282 14.42 20.01 -11.65
C ALA A 282 15.07 18.73 -11.14
N SER A 283 16.35 18.76 -10.74
CA SER A 283 17.03 17.55 -10.26
C SER A 283 16.44 17.03 -8.96
N TYR A 284 16.36 15.71 -8.86
CA TYR A 284 15.97 15.03 -7.65
C TYR A 284 17.13 15.02 -6.66
N GLU A 285 16.86 15.32 -5.39
CA GLU A 285 17.93 15.36 -4.39
C GLU A 285 18.61 14.01 -4.17
N LEU A 286 17.85 12.91 -4.07
CA LEU A 286 18.40 11.61 -3.64
C LEU A 286 19.15 10.88 -4.76
N ILE A 287 18.82 11.18 -6.02
CA ILE A 287 19.43 10.56 -7.19
C ILE A 287 19.97 11.68 -8.10
N PRO A 288 21.30 11.84 -8.21
CA PRO A 288 21.91 12.83 -9.09
C PRO A 288 21.42 12.69 -10.54
N ASP A 289 21.26 13.83 -11.21
CA ASP A 289 20.92 13.96 -12.63
C ASP A 289 19.53 13.45 -13.06
N LEU A 290 18.79 12.74 -12.19
CA LEU A 290 17.40 12.41 -12.45
C LEU A 290 16.56 13.69 -12.32
N LYS A 291 15.85 14.08 -13.39
CA LYS A 291 14.92 15.22 -13.35
C LYS A 291 13.50 14.77 -13.05
N ILE A 292 12.78 15.58 -12.27
CA ILE A 292 11.41 15.28 -11.83
C ILE A 292 10.43 16.27 -12.46
N ASP A 293 9.40 15.72 -13.11
CA ASP A 293 8.26 16.49 -13.59
C ASP A 293 7.49 17.12 -12.42
N ASN A 294 6.99 18.35 -12.59
CA ASN A 294 6.25 19.07 -11.56
C ASN A 294 4.81 19.39 -11.99
N SER A 295 4.31 18.73 -13.02
CA SER A 295 2.97 18.96 -13.52
C SER A 295 1.93 18.57 -12.48
N LYS A 296 0.88 19.40 -12.37
CA LYS A 296 -0.22 19.12 -11.45
C LYS A 296 -1.01 17.89 -11.89
N LYS A 297 -1.29 17.06 -10.90
CA LYS A 297 -1.95 15.76 -11.02
C LYS A 297 -2.83 15.55 -9.79
N LEU A 298 -3.93 14.84 -9.99
CA LEU A 298 -4.82 14.47 -8.92
C LEU A 298 -4.26 13.21 -8.21
N VAL A 299 -4.27 13.23 -6.89
CA VAL A 299 -3.67 12.19 -6.03
C VAL A 299 -4.69 11.77 -5.00
N SER A 300 -4.86 10.46 -4.84
CA SER A 300 -5.75 9.87 -3.84
C SER A 300 -5.05 9.80 -2.49
N GLN A 301 -5.34 10.78 -1.64
CA GLN A 301 -4.82 10.87 -0.30
C GLN A 301 -5.62 10.00 0.66
N PHE A 302 -4.96 9.22 1.51
CA PHE A 302 -5.57 8.47 2.60
C PHE A 302 -4.99 8.95 3.93
N HIS A 303 -5.74 9.78 4.66
CA HIS A 303 -5.26 10.49 5.83
C HIS A 303 -5.07 9.56 7.02
N ILE A 304 -3.84 9.05 7.15
CA ILE A 304 -3.42 8.14 8.22
C ILE A 304 -2.37 8.79 9.12
N HIS A 305 -2.26 8.29 10.34
CA HIS A 305 -1.19 8.68 11.25
C HIS A 305 0.18 8.12 10.78
N PRO A 306 1.29 8.87 10.98
CA PRO A 306 2.65 8.37 10.72
C PRO A 306 2.95 7.03 11.40
N GLN A 307 2.48 6.85 12.65
CA GLN A 307 2.69 5.61 13.41
C GLN A 307 2.00 4.41 12.76
N TRP A 308 0.86 4.63 12.10
CA TRP A 308 0.19 3.59 11.32
C TRP A 308 1.01 3.22 10.08
N ARG A 309 1.53 4.22 9.34
CA ARG A 309 2.45 4.00 8.20
C ARG A 309 3.68 3.21 8.62
N ASP A 310 4.28 3.57 9.74
CA ASP A 310 5.52 2.96 10.23
C ASP A 310 5.29 1.49 10.63
N LEU A 311 4.22 1.22 11.38
CA LEU A 311 3.79 -0.15 11.70
C LEU A 311 3.48 -0.94 10.44
N TYR A 312 2.70 -0.38 9.51
CA TYR A 312 2.38 -1.06 8.25
C TYR A 312 3.63 -1.44 7.48
N THR A 313 4.60 -0.52 7.37
CA THR A 313 5.87 -0.76 6.66
C THR A 313 6.64 -1.92 7.31
N SER A 314 6.79 -1.91 8.63
CA SER A 314 7.47 -2.98 9.37
C SER A 314 6.74 -4.33 9.27
N TRP A 315 5.42 -4.32 9.46
CA TRP A 315 4.57 -5.50 9.37
C TRP A 315 4.59 -6.12 7.96
N ASN A 316 4.48 -5.29 6.92
CA ASN A 316 4.46 -5.78 5.55
C ASN A 316 5.86 -6.23 5.10
N LEU A 317 6.94 -5.62 5.61
CA LEU A 317 8.30 -6.09 5.39
C LEU A 317 8.49 -7.49 6.00
N PHE A 318 8.04 -7.72 7.24
CA PHE A 318 8.03 -9.05 7.83
C PHE A 318 7.33 -10.04 6.90
N PHE A 319 6.08 -9.71 6.53
CA PHE A 319 5.23 -10.58 5.71
C PHE A 319 5.92 -10.98 4.40
N VAL A 320 6.53 -10.00 3.71
CA VAL A 320 7.19 -10.21 2.43
C VAL A 320 8.44 -11.08 2.58
N VAL A 321 9.31 -10.78 3.54
CA VAL A 321 10.56 -11.52 3.74
C VAL A 321 10.27 -12.95 4.23
N ALA A 322 9.24 -13.12 5.05
CA ALA A 322 8.85 -14.42 5.59
C ALA A 322 8.15 -15.30 4.53
N ASN A 323 7.24 -14.76 3.73
CA ASN A 323 6.33 -15.57 2.90
C ASN A 323 6.60 -15.51 1.39
N ILE A 324 7.28 -14.47 0.88
CA ILE A 324 7.43 -14.27 -0.56
C ILE A 324 8.89 -14.44 -0.99
N ASP A 325 9.75 -13.47 -0.65
CA ASP A 325 11.17 -13.51 -1.01
C ASP A 325 12.01 -12.55 -0.15
N THR A 326 13.31 -12.81 -0.07
CA THR A 326 14.23 -12.08 0.81
C THR A 326 15.02 -10.99 0.08
N VAL A 327 14.83 -10.80 -1.23
CA VAL A 327 15.73 -10.02 -2.08
C VAL A 327 15.05 -8.84 -2.78
N VAL A 328 14.00 -9.09 -3.56
CA VAL A 328 13.40 -8.12 -4.49
C VAL A 328 12.11 -7.51 -3.93
N MET A 329 11.12 -8.30 -3.51
CA MET A 329 9.85 -7.73 -3.03
C MET A 329 10.00 -6.88 -1.77
N PRO A 330 10.96 -7.09 -0.84
CA PRO A 330 11.17 -6.16 0.27
C PRO A 330 11.45 -4.74 -0.20
N LEU A 331 12.09 -4.57 -1.37
CA LEU A 331 12.43 -3.26 -1.92
C LEU A 331 11.21 -2.38 -2.12
N LYS A 332 10.04 -2.95 -2.44
CA LYS A 332 8.80 -2.17 -2.65
C LYS A 332 8.38 -1.32 -1.45
N LEU A 333 8.89 -1.64 -0.26
CA LEU A 333 8.64 -0.92 0.99
C LEU A 333 9.87 -0.12 1.45
N LEU A 334 11.07 -0.42 0.94
CA LEU A 334 12.33 0.25 1.27
C LEU A 334 12.67 1.39 0.30
N LEU A 335 11.96 1.52 -0.82
CA LEU A 335 12.04 2.69 -1.68
C LEU A 335 11.76 3.96 -0.86
N PRO A 336 12.66 4.97 -0.84
CA PRO A 336 12.41 6.23 -0.14
C PRO A 336 11.04 6.85 -0.43
N THR A 337 10.60 6.81 -1.70
CA THR A 337 9.30 7.34 -2.13
C THR A 337 8.12 6.62 -1.47
N VAL A 338 8.29 5.39 -0.98
CA VAL A 338 7.28 4.66 -0.20
C VAL A 338 7.54 4.80 1.31
N MET A 339 8.74 4.43 1.75
CA MET A 339 9.08 4.28 3.16
C MET A 339 8.88 5.57 3.95
N THR A 340 9.23 6.69 3.33
CA THR A 340 9.10 8.04 3.89
C THR A 340 8.07 8.87 3.14
N ALA A 341 7.11 8.25 2.46
CA ALA A 341 5.99 8.99 1.90
C ALA A 341 5.28 9.77 3.02
N HIS A 342 4.83 10.99 2.71
CA HIS A 342 3.88 11.66 3.59
C HIS A 342 2.72 10.70 3.90
N PRO A 343 2.26 10.57 5.17
CA PRO A 343 1.28 9.55 5.55
C PRO A 343 0.05 9.53 4.63
N SER A 344 -0.48 10.70 4.28
CA SER A 344 -1.60 10.83 3.35
C SER A 344 -1.35 10.23 1.96
N ASN A 345 -0.11 10.22 1.46
CA ASN A 345 0.22 9.74 0.12
C ASN A 345 0.73 8.29 0.12
N TYR A 346 0.93 7.70 1.30
CA TYR A 346 1.54 6.39 1.47
C TYR A 346 0.80 5.27 0.71
N LYS A 347 -0.54 5.27 0.77
CA LYS A 347 -1.38 4.28 0.07
C LYS A 347 -1.05 4.24 -1.42
N GLU A 348 -1.08 5.40 -2.08
CA GLU A 348 -0.86 5.50 -3.52
C GLU A 348 0.58 5.13 -3.90
N MET A 349 1.59 5.66 -3.18
CA MET A 349 3.00 5.33 -3.45
C MET A 349 3.27 3.83 -3.31
N ARG A 350 2.70 3.21 -2.27
CA ARG A 350 2.78 1.76 -2.06
C ARG A 350 2.10 0.99 -3.20
N VAL A 351 0.95 1.44 -3.69
CA VAL A 351 0.24 0.78 -4.79
C VAL A 351 1.08 0.79 -6.07
N ILE A 352 1.64 1.94 -6.43
CA ILE A 352 2.48 2.07 -7.63
C ILE A 352 3.73 1.20 -7.49
N SER A 353 4.38 1.23 -6.33
CA SER A 353 5.56 0.40 -6.03
C SER A 353 5.25 -1.10 -6.10
N LEU A 354 4.15 -1.54 -5.49
CA LEU A 354 3.72 -2.94 -5.52
C LEU A 354 3.34 -3.37 -6.94
N PHE A 355 2.68 -2.50 -7.72
CA PHE A 355 2.36 -2.80 -9.11
C PHE A 355 3.64 -2.97 -9.95
N LEU A 356 4.60 -2.03 -9.84
CA LEU A 356 5.87 -2.11 -10.55
C LEU A 356 6.66 -3.37 -10.17
N ILE A 357 7.04 -3.49 -8.90
CA ILE A 357 7.95 -4.54 -8.44
C ILE A 357 7.25 -5.90 -8.42
N GLY A 358 5.96 -5.95 -8.08
CA GLY A 358 5.17 -7.17 -8.10
C GLY A 358 5.07 -7.77 -9.50
N ASN A 359 4.72 -6.98 -10.52
CA ASN A 359 4.68 -7.49 -11.90
C ASN A 359 6.06 -7.95 -12.37
N LEU A 360 7.12 -7.17 -12.11
CA LEU A 360 8.48 -7.57 -12.49
C LEU A 360 8.92 -8.86 -11.79
N PHE A 361 8.63 -9.01 -10.50
CA PHE A 361 8.91 -10.23 -9.75
C PHE A 361 8.16 -11.43 -10.30
N MET A 362 6.85 -11.29 -10.56
CA MET A 362 6.04 -12.38 -11.08
C MET A 362 6.49 -12.83 -12.47
N HIS A 363 6.95 -11.93 -13.32
CA HIS A 363 7.33 -12.25 -14.70
C HIS A 363 8.83 -12.50 -14.91
N ALA A 364 9.65 -12.37 -13.86
CA ALA A 364 11.04 -12.77 -13.90
C ALA A 364 11.20 -14.30 -13.95
N SER A 365 12.27 -14.76 -14.61
CA SER A 365 12.62 -16.18 -14.59
C SER A 365 12.94 -16.64 -13.15
N LYS A 366 12.42 -17.79 -12.73
CA LYS A 366 12.76 -18.39 -11.41
C LYS A 366 14.25 -18.68 -11.24
N ASN A 367 14.97 -18.82 -12.35
CA ASN A 367 16.43 -19.03 -12.35
C ASN A 367 17.22 -17.72 -12.44
N ASN A 368 16.53 -16.58 -12.43
CA ASN A 368 17.19 -15.30 -12.56
C ASN A 368 18.06 -15.05 -11.31
N PRO A 369 19.37 -14.82 -11.48
CA PRO A 369 20.30 -14.67 -10.36
C PRO A 369 19.98 -13.48 -9.46
N PHE A 370 19.16 -12.52 -9.93
CA PHE A 370 18.66 -11.40 -9.13
C PHE A 370 17.75 -11.84 -7.98
N PHE A 371 17.07 -12.98 -8.11
CA PHE A 371 16.02 -13.47 -7.21
C PHE A 371 16.48 -14.63 -6.32
N LYS A 372 17.78 -14.91 -6.29
CA LYS A 372 18.32 -15.97 -5.43
C LYS A 372 18.24 -15.56 -3.96
N ASN A 373 17.28 -16.14 -3.24
CA ASN A 373 17.09 -15.97 -1.81
C ASN A 373 18.33 -16.38 -1.00
N PHE A 374 18.46 -15.80 0.18
CA PHE A 374 19.46 -16.16 1.17
C PHE A 374 18.78 -16.38 2.53
N THR A 375 19.48 -17.04 3.44
CA THR A 375 18.98 -17.29 4.79
C THR A 375 20.09 -16.99 5.78
N LEU A 376 19.77 -16.16 6.76
CA LEU A 376 20.67 -15.86 7.86
C LEU A 376 20.63 -16.99 8.88
N THR A 377 21.77 -17.25 9.52
CA THR A 377 21.98 -18.30 10.52
C THR A 377 20.95 -18.18 11.65
N ASN A 378 20.71 -16.95 12.12
CA ASN A 378 19.78 -16.65 13.20
C ASN A 378 18.41 -16.13 12.72
N ALA A 379 18.03 -16.36 11.46
CA ALA A 379 16.79 -15.83 10.87
C ALA A 379 15.55 -16.12 11.75
N LYS A 380 15.44 -17.34 12.29
CA LYS A 380 14.31 -17.74 13.16
C LYS A 380 14.18 -16.88 14.41
N ILE A 381 15.30 -16.48 15.02
CA ILE A 381 15.32 -15.62 16.21
C ILE A 381 14.90 -14.20 15.83
N ILE A 382 15.45 -13.70 14.71
CA ILE A 382 15.15 -12.37 14.18
C ILE A 382 13.65 -12.24 13.87
N PHE A 383 13.06 -13.20 13.16
CA PHE A 383 11.64 -13.15 12.82
C PHE A 383 10.74 -13.24 14.07
N LYS A 384 11.04 -14.14 15.02
CA LYS A 384 10.24 -14.22 16.26
C LYS A 384 10.22 -12.89 17.00
N GLU A 385 11.37 -12.24 17.10
CA GLU A 385 11.47 -10.93 17.74
C GLU A 385 10.76 -9.84 16.92
N TRP A 386 10.88 -9.86 15.60
CA TRP A 386 10.21 -8.89 14.73
C TRP A 386 8.68 -8.96 14.86
N GLY A 387 8.11 -10.16 14.82
CA GLY A 387 6.67 -10.38 15.05
C GLY A 387 6.23 -9.85 16.42
N ARG A 388 7.00 -10.15 17.48
CA ARG A 388 6.76 -9.64 18.84
C ARG A 388 6.79 -8.11 18.90
N ILE A 389 7.80 -7.47 18.30
CA ILE A 389 7.95 -6.01 18.25
C ILE A 389 6.75 -5.37 17.53
N ASN A 390 6.34 -5.92 16.38
CA ASN A 390 5.19 -5.40 15.63
C ASN A 390 3.90 -5.51 16.45
N LYS A 391 3.66 -6.65 17.12
CA LYS A 391 2.51 -6.84 18.02
C LYS A 391 2.50 -5.83 19.16
N GLU A 392 3.63 -5.66 19.84
CA GLU A 392 3.76 -4.70 20.94
C GLU A 392 3.50 -3.27 20.49
N TYR A 393 4.09 -2.88 19.36
CA TYR A 393 3.90 -1.55 18.81
C TYR A 393 2.44 -1.32 18.40
N ALA A 394 1.79 -2.29 17.76
CA ALA A 394 0.37 -2.22 17.43
C ALA A 394 -0.51 -1.97 18.66
N ASN A 395 -0.26 -2.69 19.76
CA ASN A 395 -0.96 -2.49 21.03
C ASN A 395 -0.72 -1.10 21.60
N GLN A 396 0.54 -0.63 21.59
CA GLN A 396 0.89 0.71 22.05
C GLN A 396 0.15 1.78 21.24
N GLN A 397 0.16 1.70 19.91
CA GLN A 397 -0.51 2.66 19.05
C GLN A 397 -2.02 2.63 19.20
N LEU A 398 -2.64 1.45 19.40
CA LEU A 398 -4.07 1.36 19.67
C LEU A 398 -4.46 2.17 20.90
N HIS A 399 -3.73 2.04 22.01
CA HIS A 399 -4.02 2.79 23.23
C HIS A 399 -3.68 4.28 23.13
N LEU A 400 -2.62 4.63 22.38
CA LEU A 400 -2.18 6.02 22.22
C LEU A 400 -3.13 6.82 21.32
N LEU A 401 -3.59 6.22 20.22
CA LEU A 401 -4.41 6.89 19.22
C LEU A 401 -5.91 6.71 19.49
N CYS A 402 -6.31 5.64 20.18
CA CYS A 402 -7.71 5.34 20.52
C CYS A 402 -7.91 5.23 22.04
N PRO A 403 -7.86 6.34 22.80
CA PRO A 403 -7.95 6.31 24.26
C PRO A 403 -9.28 5.76 24.78
N GLU A 404 -10.34 5.80 23.97
CA GLU A 404 -11.66 5.22 24.27
C GLU A 404 -11.67 3.69 24.25
N VAL A 405 -10.66 3.06 23.64
CA VAL A 405 -10.52 1.60 23.62
C VAL A 405 -9.88 1.15 24.94
N PRO A 406 -10.56 0.35 25.78
CA PRO A 406 -10.02 -0.07 27.07
C PRO A 406 -8.66 -0.76 26.92
N VAL A 407 -7.75 -0.56 27.88
CA VAL A 407 -6.41 -1.17 27.88
C VAL A 407 -6.45 -2.71 27.86
N SER A 408 -7.57 -3.30 28.30
CA SER A 408 -7.81 -4.74 28.23
C SER A 408 -8.11 -5.24 26.81
N VAL A 409 -8.57 -4.39 25.90
CA VAL A 409 -8.84 -4.74 24.51
C VAL A 409 -7.52 -4.78 23.77
N LYS A 410 -7.15 -5.98 23.32
CA LYS A 410 -5.96 -6.21 22.51
C LYS A 410 -6.39 -6.81 21.17
N PRO A 411 -5.73 -6.45 20.07
CA PRO A 411 -5.85 -7.17 18.80
C PRO A 411 -5.68 -8.67 19.04
N SER A 412 -6.72 -9.43 18.70
CA SER A 412 -6.76 -10.87 18.95
C SER A 412 -7.08 -11.60 17.66
N LEU A 413 -6.10 -12.39 17.20
CA LEU A 413 -6.28 -13.27 16.05
C LEU A 413 -7.41 -14.27 16.29
N GLN A 414 -7.58 -14.73 17.53
CA GLN A 414 -8.64 -15.67 17.91
C GLN A 414 -10.03 -15.04 17.85
N GLU A 415 -10.18 -13.75 18.12
CA GLU A 415 -11.48 -13.07 17.99
C GLU A 415 -11.92 -12.91 16.53
N VAL A 416 -10.96 -12.67 15.62
CA VAL A 416 -11.23 -12.50 14.19
C VAL A 416 -11.37 -13.85 13.48
N PHE A 417 -10.38 -14.73 13.63
CA PHE A 417 -10.32 -16.01 12.89
C PHE A 417 -10.84 -17.22 13.67
N GLY A 418 -11.09 -17.12 14.98
CA GLY A 418 -11.58 -18.21 15.80
C GLY A 418 -10.71 -19.48 15.74
N HIS A 419 -11.34 -20.63 16.02
CA HIS A 419 -10.68 -21.94 15.94
C HIS A 419 -10.59 -22.50 14.51
N HIS A 420 -11.36 -21.93 13.57
CA HIS A 420 -11.44 -22.37 12.17
C HIS A 420 -10.99 -21.26 11.21
N VAL A 421 -9.67 -21.04 11.16
CA VAL A 421 -9.05 -19.87 10.51
C VAL A 421 -9.46 -19.72 9.04
N HIS A 422 -9.39 -20.79 8.24
CA HIS A 422 -9.77 -20.74 6.82
C HIS A 422 -11.26 -20.43 6.60
N LEU A 423 -12.15 -21.07 7.36
CA LEU A 423 -13.60 -20.85 7.23
C LEU A 423 -13.99 -19.42 7.63
N ASN A 424 -13.38 -18.90 8.70
CA ASN A 424 -13.65 -17.53 9.14
C ASN A 424 -13.05 -16.49 8.19
N PHE A 425 -11.88 -16.76 7.60
CA PHE A 425 -11.36 -15.92 6.51
C PHE A 425 -12.33 -15.87 5.32
N LEU A 426 -12.82 -17.02 4.83
CA LEU A 426 -13.81 -17.07 3.76
C LEU A 426 -15.11 -16.35 4.12
N LYS A 427 -15.54 -16.44 5.38
CA LYS A 427 -16.70 -15.71 5.91
C LYS A 427 -16.46 -14.20 5.89
N HIS A 428 -15.28 -13.72 6.25
CA HIS A 428 -14.93 -12.29 6.13
C HIS A 428 -14.96 -11.83 4.68
N LEU A 429 -14.35 -12.60 3.77
CA LEU A 429 -14.35 -12.30 2.34
C LEU A 429 -15.78 -12.22 1.78
N TYR A 430 -16.62 -13.21 2.08
CA TYR A 430 -18.02 -13.21 1.65
C TYR A 430 -18.82 -12.01 2.17
N ASN A 431 -18.67 -11.69 3.46
CA ASN A 431 -19.40 -10.57 4.04
C ASN A 431 -18.89 -9.21 3.55
N PHE A 432 -17.58 -9.08 3.29
CA PHE A 432 -17.00 -7.91 2.64
C PHE A 432 -17.59 -7.72 1.24
N VAL A 433 -17.64 -8.77 0.41
CA VAL A 433 -18.22 -8.69 -0.94
C VAL A 433 -19.70 -8.26 -0.91
N ARG A 434 -20.43 -8.62 0.16
CA ARG A 434 -21.83 -8.22 0.33
C ARG A 434 -22.00 -6.75 0.73
N ASP A 435 -21.04 -6.15 1.44
CA ASP A 435 -21.09 -4.76 1.89
C ASP A 435 -19.69 -4.12 1.93
N PRO A 436 -19.06 -3.90 0.77
CA PRO A 436 -17.65 -3.51 0.71
C PRO A 436 -17.38 -2.10 1.25
N GLY A 437 -18.41 -1.25 1.35
CA GLY A 437 -18.27 0.14 1.82
C GLY A 437 -18.30 0.31 3.34
N HIS A 438 -18.94 -0.61 4.08
CA HIS A 438 -19.15 -0.44 5.53
C HIS A 438 -18.69 -1.63 6.38
N TYR A 439 -18.09 -2.66 5.75
CA TYR A 439 -17.67 -3.85 6.46
C TYR A 439 -16.57 -3.56 7.50
N ARG A 440 -16.75 -4.12 8.70
CA ARG A 440 -15.76 -4.10 9.79
C ARG A 440 -15.31 -5.53 10.09
N PHE A 441 -14.01 -5.70 10.21
CA PHE A 441 -13.33 -6.96 10.48
C PHE A 441 -13.09 -7.20 11.97
N THR A 442 -12.84 -6.14 12.75
CA THR A 442 -12.40 -6.30 14.15
C THR A 442 -13.47 -6.01 15.20
N THR A 443 -14.49 -5.22 14.84
CA THR A 443 -15.61 -4.98 15.75
C THR A 443 -16.56 -6.17 15.70
N PRO A 444 -16.96 -6.79 16.83
CA PRO A 444 -17.99 -7.82 16.81
C PRO A 444 -19.27 -7.22 16.21
N PHE A 445 -19.87 -7.93 15.26
CA PHE A 445 -21.22 -7.63 14.79
C PHE A 445 -22.14 -7.52 16.01
N LYS A 446 -22.48 -6.29 16.43
CA LYS A 446 -23.66 -6.06 17.27
C LYS A 446 -24.86 -6.39 16.39
N ASN A 447 -25.19 -7.66 16.30
CA ASN A 447 -26.45 -8.16 15.77
C ASN A 447 -27.59 -7.65 16.67
N ASN A 448 -28.05 -6.43 16.43
CA ASN A 448 -29.42 -6.00 16.75
C ASN A 448 -30.29 -5.96 15.49
N LYS A 449 -30.01 -6.85 14.54
CA LYS A 449 -31.01 -7.29 13.57
C LYS A 449 -30.95 -8.82 13.55
N SER A 450 -32.04 -9.43 14.00
CA SER A 450 -32.38 -10.82 13.79
C SER A 450 -31.96 -11.24 12.38
N GLY A 451 -31.09 -12.25 12.29
CA GLY A 451 -30.58 -12.72 11.00
C GLY A 451 -31.72 -13.15 10.06
N PRO A 452 -31.50 -13.13 8.74
CA PRO A 452 -32.41 -13.79 7.82
C PRO A 452 -32.34 -15.29 8.11
N GLN A 453 -33.44 -15.85 8.63
CA GLN A 453 -33.60 -17.28 8.80
C GLN A 453 -33.50 -17.96 7.43
N PHE A 454 -32.57 -18.90 7.33
CA PHE A 454 -32.10 -19.53 6.09
C PHE A 454 -33.09 -20.47 5.42
N PHE A 455 -34.32 -20.59 5.91
CA PHE A 455 -35.42 -21.30 5.23
C PHE A 455 -36.75 -20.64 5.61
N SER A 456 -37.28 -19.83 4.71
CA SER A 456 -38.71 -19.51 4.69
C SER A 456 -39.16 -19.60 3.24
N PRO A 457 -40.23 -20.36 2.94
CA PRO A 457 -40.69 -20.50 1.57
C PRO A 457 -41.13 -19.14 1.03
N VAL A 458 -40.72 -18.85 -0.19
CA VAL A 458 -41.19 -17.69 -0.95
C VAL A 458 -42.71 -17.78 -1.03
N LYS A 459 -43.41 -16.90 -0.29
CA LYS A 459 -44.84 -16.66 -0.55
C LYS A 459 -44.92 -15.88 -1.87
N THR A 460 -45.25 -16.60 -2.93
CA THR A 460 -45.70 -16.03 -4.20
C THR A 460 -46.90 -15.11 -3.96
N LYS A 461 -46.89 -13.98 -4.67
CA LYS A 461 -48.03 -13.07 -4.84
C LYS A 461 -49.30 -13.86 -5.17
N ASP A 462 -50.34 -13.65 -4.38
CA ASP A 462 -51.72 -13.51 -4.84
C ASP A 462 -52.60 -13.10 -3.65
N SER A 463 -53.12 -11.87 -3.70
CA SER A 463 -54.49 -11.50 -3.34
C SER A 463 -54.59 -9.98 -3.24
N MET A 464 -55.27 -9.38 -4.22
CA MET A 464 -55.97 -8.10 -4.06
C MET A 464 -56.98 -8.21 -2.90
N GLU A 465 -57.14 -7.09 -2.18
CA GLU A 465 -58.19 -6.67 -1.23
C GLU A 465 -57.49 -6.12 0.02
N SER A 466 -57.78 -4.96 0.60
CA SER A 466 -58.74 -3.89 0.39
C SER A 466 -58.18 -2.70 1.20
N LEU A 467 -58.06 -1.51 0.60
CA LEU A 467 -57.71 -0.28 1.31
C LEU A 467 -58.93 0.20 2.10
N GLU A 468 -58.87 0.12 3.43
CA GLU A 468 -59.69 0.96 4.31
C GLU A 468 -58.85 2.11 4.85
N GLU A 469 -59.34 3.31 4.56
CA GLU A 469 -58.84 4.60 5.00
C GLU A 469 -58.96 4.76 6.53
N LYS A 470 -57.90 5.24 7.18
CA LYS A 470 -58.04 6.01 8.43
C LYS A 470 -57.29 7.33 8.33
N LYS A 471 -58.08 8.39 8.16
CA LYS A 471 -57.74 9.79 8.42
C LYS A 471 -57.14 9.94 9.82
N ILE A 472 -56.05 10.70 9.92
CA ILE A 472 -55.62 11.33 11.18
C ILE A 472 -55.69 12.84 10.95
N GLU A 473 -56.60 13.47 11.70
CA GLU A 473 -56.78 14.92 11.82
C GLU A 473 -55.56 15.55 12.50
N TYR A 474 -55.05 16.65 11.95
CA TYR A 474 -54.16 17.58 12.63
C TYR A 474 -54.99 18.79 13.09
N ASN A 475 -55.04 19.01 14.41
CA ASN A 475 -55.53 20.24 15.01
C ASN A 475 -54.35 21.17 15.30
N GLU A 476 -54.34 22.35 14.66
CA GLU A 476 -53.61 23.54 15.15
C GLU A 476 -54.43 24.23 16.27
N PRO A 477 -53.76 25.04 17.11
CA PRO A 477 -54.25 26.42 17.23
C PRO A 477 -53.16 27.49 17.35
N SER A 478 -53.27 28.47 16.44
CA SER A 478 -53.28 29.94 16.60
C SER A 478 -52.40 30.66 17.65
N SER A 479 -51.49 31.47 17.10
CA SER A 479 -51.17 32.88 17.38
C SER A 479 -51.78 33.62 18.58
N THR A 480 -50.91 34.33 19.32
CA THR A 480 -51.09 35.77 19.66
C THR A 480 -49.75 36.42 19.99
N CYS A 481 -49.43 37.53 19.32
CA CYS A 481 -48.42 38.52 19.74
C CYS A 481 -48.99 39.47 20.81
N PRO A 482 -48.12 40.24 21.49
CA PRO A 482 -48.13 41.69 21.18
C PRO A 482 -46.75 42.36 21.11
N GLU A 483 -46.76 43.48 20.39
CA GLU A 483 -45.80 44.57 20.22
C GLU A 483 -45.25 45.10 21.57
N GLY A 484 -44.11 45.78 21.73
CA GLY A 484 -43.12 46.40 20.83
C GLY A 484 -42.14 47.22 21.69
N PHE A 485 -41.01 47.67 21.11
CA PHE A 485 -40.27 48.94 21.35
C PHE A 485 -38.79 48.85 20.89
N ASN A 486 -38.56 49.28 19.65
CA ASN A 486 -37.66 50.35 19.19
C ASN A 486 -36.20 50.55 19.71
N VAL A 487 -35.29 50.67 18.72
CA VAL A 487 -34.27 51.75 18.48
C VAL A 487 -32.77 51.47 18.75
N MET A 488 -32.00 51.50 17.61
CA MET A 488 -30.63 52.04 17.35
C MET A 488 -29.44 51.52 18.21
N ASN A 489 -28.20 51.31 17.74
CA ASN A 489 -27.37 51.85 16.65
C ASN A 489 -26.12 50.94 16.44
N HIS A 490 -25.54 50.98 15.23
CA HIS A 490 -24.15 50.60 14.85
C HIS A 490 -23.08 51.53 15.52
N PRO A 491 -21.75 51.44 15.24
CA PRO A 491 -20.80 50.31 15.07
C PRO A 491 -19.43 50.57 15.79
N THR A 492 -18.39 49.81 15.38
CA THR A 492 -16.92 50.03 15.45
C THR A 492 -16.14 49.77 16.75
N HIS A 493 -15.29 48.74 16.73
CA HIS A 493 -13.84 48.89 16.46
C HIS A 493 -13.23 47.61 15.89
#